data_AF-A0A182Y0Y4-F1
#
_entry.id   AF-A0A182Y0Y4-F1
#
_cell.length_a   1.000
_cell.length_b   1.000
_cell.length_c   1.000
_cell.angle_alpha   90.00
_cell.angle_beta   90.00
_cell.angle_gamma   90.00
#
_symmetry.space_group_name_H-M   'P 1'
#
loop_
_entity.id
_entity.type
_entity.pdbx_description
1 polymer ?
#
loop_
_entity_poly.entity_id
_entity_poly.type
_entity_poly.pdbx_seq_one_letter_code
_entity_poly.pdbx_strand_id
1 'polypeptide(L)'
;MDLYQYYIYENADQRTKDWFLAGSPFPIIGIIICYLALVYYIVPRYMKNREAYQLKTFMGFYNLFQVLYCVFLIANLVKAGWRPYFFYRCVETDYSNEPKAMLMVETTWYLLMIKLFELLETVLFVLRKKQNQVSVLHVYHHISTFVIAYIYTKYIGGSMLTFSIVANCVVHIIMYSYYFMSAYDVPLFKFLVAKYKKYITKIQLIQFCLMMVNNLLGLNPRCNVSKPFLAMYIPNILILTYLFYDFYKKSYSKSKAAKRLAAGVSGSRRTHTHPHSIRMESNGTETVGESLQQQFDHWYTFLVEDLSDKRTAHLPFLHSPLWPLSVLSVYFLLVFYWIPHYMRDRKPYDLRKLMLAYNVFQVVVCYCLIRQLVRHGWTFRYLYTCELVDYSTSRDAIGFLHAAYLNYCVKTAELVETVLFALRKKRSQISFLHVYHHVFTYLLAWIFAKYVGGSMLTYTIIVNSLVHMCMYSYYLLAVIPNYVPFSLNKLKRYITALQIIQLVSILVNIMFAMRSSCAIPRTHILLYAPYMVVLISMFINFYMKTYSGITRALNVCYTDGGVVKKVK
;
A
#
# COMPACT_ATOMS: atom_id res chain seq x y z
N MET A 1 5.50 21.04 29.23
CA MET A 1 6.21 19.76 29.04
C MET A 1 5.59 18.66 29.88
N ASP A 2 5.21 18.96 31.12
CA ASP A 2 4.75 17.96 32.11
C ASP A 2 3.50 17.16 31.68
N LEU A 3 2.50 17.82 31.08
CA LEU A 3 1.29 17.13 30.60
C LEU A 3 1.56 16.19 29.41
N TYR A 4 2.50 16.56 28.53
CA TYR A 4 2.90 15.76 27.38
C TYR A 4 3.68 14.52 27.84
N GLN A 5 4.61 14.70 28.77
CA GLN A 5 5.35 13.59 29.37
C GLN A 5 4.41 12.61 30.08
N TYR A 6 3.49 13.14 30.88
CA TYR A 6 2.52 12.35 31.63
C TYR A 6 1.59 11.50 30.73
N TYR A 7 1.00 12.09 29.69
CA TYR A 7 0.04 11.36 28.84
C TYR A 7 0.69 10.52 27.76
N ILE A 8 1.84 10.92 27.19
CA ILE A 8 2.45 10.22 26.05
C ILE A 8 3.48 9.19 26.47
N TYR A 9 4.16 9.41 27.60
CA TYR A 9 5.25 8.54 28.07
C TYR A 9 4.93 7.82 29.37
N GLU A 10 4.39 8.49 30.39
CA GLU A 10 4.19 7.87 31.71
C GLU A 10 2.97 6.95 31.77
N ASN A 11 1.86 7.33 31.12
CA ASN A 11 0.66 6.49 31.03
C ASN A 11 0.67 5.50 29.85
N ALA A 12 1.72 5.52 29.03
CA ALA A 12 1.84 4.63 27.89
C ALA A 12 2.32 3.23 28.29
N ASP A 13 1.85 2.21 27.56
CA ASP A 13 2.37 0.86 27.68
C ASP A 13 3.81 0.82 27.14
N GLN A 14 4.77 0.66 28.07
CA GLN A 14 6.19 0.69 27.75
C GLN A 14 6.60 -0.39 26.74
N ARG A 15 5.82 -1.47 26.62
CA ARG A 15 6.11 -2.58 25.70
C ARG A 15 6.00 -2.16 24.23
N THR A 16 5.20 -1.14 23.92
CA THR A 16 4.91 -0.70 22.55
C THR A 16 5.62 0.59 22.16
N LYS A 17 6.45 1.15 23.06
CA LYS A 17 7.07 2.46 22.88
C LYS A 17 7.92 2.57 21.60
N ASP A 18 8.63 1.50 21.25
CA ASP A 18 9.55 1.45 20.10
C ASP A 18 8.91 0.84 18.85
N TRP A 19 7.61 0.51 18.91
CA TRP A 19 6.92 -0.15 17.80
C TRP A 19 6.49 0.88 16.75
N PHE A 20 6.59 0.47 15.48
CA PHE A 20 6.26 1.31 14.33
C PHE A 20 4.83 1.90 14.46
N LEU A 21 4.72 3.23 14.34
CA LEU A 21 3.49 4.03 14.54
C LEU A 21 2.84 4.01 15.94
N ALA A 22 3.30 3.19 16.89
CA ALA A 22 2.77 3.17 18.25
C ALA A 22 3.54 4.12 19.19
N GLY A 23 4.79 4.46 18.88
CA GLY A 23 5.62 5.31 19.75
C GLY A 23 5.08 6.72 19.99
N SER A 24 4.40 7.32 19.02
CA SER A 24 3.98 8.72 19.05
C SER A 24 2.68 8.98 18.27
N PRO A 25 1.84 9.95 18.68
CA PRO A 25 0.58 10.24 17.98
C PRO A 25 0.77 11.05 16.69
N PHE A 26 1.91 11.74 16.51
CA PHE A 26 2.12 12.63 15.36
C PHE A 26 2.15 11.90 14.00
N PRO A 27 2.79 10.73 13.85
CA PRO A 27 2.67 9.93 12.64
C PRO A 27 1.21 9.59 12.27
N ILE A 28 0.36 9.31 13.26
CA ILE A 28 -1.06 9.01 13.06
C ILE A 28 -1.80 10.24 12.50
N ILE A 29 -1.56 11.41 13.08
CA ILE A 29 -2.13 12.69 12.62
C ILE A 29 -1.66 12.99 11.19
N GLY A 30 -0.37 12.85 10.90
CA GLY A 30 0.19 13.05 9.57
C GLY A 30 -0.42 12.13 8.52
N ILE A 31 -0.63 10.85 8.86
CA ILE A 31 -1.32 9.88 7.99
C ILE A 31 -2.77 10.31 7.74
N ILE A 32 -3.51 10.76 8.75
CA ILE A 32 -4.91 11.21 8.59
C ILE A 32 -4.98 12.45 7.70
N ILE A 33 -4.10 13.43 7.89
CA ILE A 33 -4.02 14.64 7.04
C ILE A 33 -3.72 14.24 5.60
N CYS A 34 -2.74 13.36 5.39
CA CYS A 34 -2.39 12.85 4.07
C CYS A 34 -3.57 12.11 3.42
N TYR A 35 -4.23 11.22 4.16
CA TYR A 35 -5.40 10.48 3.72
C TYR A 35 -6.55 11.42 3.28
N LEU A 36 -6.87 12.43 4.09
CA LEU A 36 -7.90 13.42 3.76
C LEU A 36 -7.52 14.23 2.51
N ALA A 37 -6.26 14.67 2.41
CA ALA A 37 -5.76 15.37 1.22
C ALA A 37 -5.85 14.48 -0.03
N LEU A 38 -5.49 13.20 0.08
CA LEU A 38 -5.60 12.24 -1.02
C LEU A 38 -7.06 12.06 -1.47
N VAL A 39 -7.98 11.80 -0.52
CA VAL A 39 -9.37 11.46 -0.83
C VAL A 39 -10.19 12.65 -1.32
N TYR A 40 -10.00 13.84 -0.76
CA TYR A 40 -10.83 15.02 -1.08
C TYR A 40 -10.20 15.98 -2.07
N TYR A 41 -8.87 16.05 -2.16
CA TYR A 41 -8.19 17.08 -2.95
C TYR A 41 -7.37 16.51 -4.11
N ILE A 42 -6.39 15.66 -3.82
CA ILE A 42 -5.35 15.24 -4.76
C ILE A 42 -5.92 14.25 -5.79
N VAL A 43 -6.47 13.13 -5.34
CA VAL A 43 -6.95 12.07 -6.23
C VAL A 43 -8.19 12.50 -7.02
N PRO A 44 -9.18 13.23 -6.46
CA PRO A 44 -10.30 13.75 -7.25
C PRO A 44 -9.86 14.70 -8.36
N ARG A 45 -8.93 15.63 -8.09
CA ARG A 45 -8.38 16.54 -9.12
C ARG A 45 -7.63 15.75 -10.20
N TYR A 46 -6.83 14.78 -9.80
CA TYR A 46 -6.13 13.89 -10.72
C TYR A 46 -7.10 13.11 -11.62
N MET A 47 -8.24 12.66 -11.09
CA MET A 47 -9.26 11.88 -11.80
C MET A 47 -10.24 12.72 -12.62
N LYS A 48 -10.28 14.06 -12.48
CA LYS A 48 -11.27 14.94 -13.12
C LYS A 48 -11.43 14.65 -14.62
N ASN A 49 -10.31 14.59 -15.34
CA ASN A 49 -10.27 14.39 -16.80
C ASN A 49 -9.83 12.98 -17.22
N ARG A 50 -9.92 11.98 -16.33
CA ARG A 50 -9.51 10.59 -16.60
C ARG A 50 -10.68 9.64 -16.56
N GLU A 51 -10.58 8.52 -17.26
CA GLU A 51 -11.55 7.43 -17.08
C GLU A 51 -11.32 6.69 -15.77
N ALA A 52 -12.35 5.99 -15.28
CA ALA A 52 -12.26 5.19 -14.06
C ALA A 52 -11.29 4.01 -14.23
N TYR A 53 -10.39 3.80 -13.28
CA TYR A 53 -9.48 2.66 -13.32
C TYR A 53 -10.21 1.32 -13.13
N GLN A 54 -9.82 0.31 -13.91
CA GLN A 54 -10.35 -1.06 -13.81
C GLN A 54 -9.50 -1.90 -12.84
N LEU A 55 -9.74 -1.73 -11.54
CA LEU A 55 -8.94 -2.37 -10.46
C LEU A 55 -9.49 -3.73 -10.00
N LYS A 56 -10.21 -4.46 -10.87
CA LYS A 56 -10.94 -5.71 -10.52
C LYS A 56 -10.05 -6.74 -9.81
N THR A 57 -8.90 -7.06 -10.41
CA THR A 57 -7.93 -8.03 -9.86
C THR A 57 -7.31 -7.56 -8.56
N PHE A 58 -6.91 -6.29 -8.50
CA PHE A 58 -6.33 -5.69 -7.28
C PHE A 58 -7.32 -5.76 -6.12
N MET A 59 -8.58 -5.39 -6.34
CA MET A 59 -9.61 -5.48 -5.31
C MET A 59 -9.90 -6.92 -4.89
N GLY A 60 -9.82 -7.89 -5.81
CA GLY A 60 -9.88 -9.31 -5.46
C GLY A 60 -8.80 -9.67 -4.45
N PHE A 61 -7.53 -9.38 -4.74
CA PHE A 61 -6.44 -9.67 -3.81
C PHE A 61 -6.52 -8.86 -2.52
N TYR A 62 -6.88 -7.58 -2.59
CA TYR A 62 -7.07 -6.73 -1.42
C TYR A 62 -8.14 -7.31 -0.48
N ASN A 63 -9.30 -7.69 -1.01
CA ASN A 63 -10.37 -8.29 -0.22
C ASN A 63 -9.94 -9.65 0.37
N LEU A 64 -9.19 -10.47 -0.38
CA LEU A 64 -8.66 -11.73 0.12
C LEU A 64 -7.62 -11.51 1.23
N PHE A 65 -6.72 -10.54 1.06
CA PHE A 65 -5.76 -10.13 2.08
C PHE A 65 -6.47 -9.71 3.37
N GLN A 66 -7.50 -8.87 3.27
CA GLN A 66 -8.29 -8.43 4.42
C GLN A 66 -8.92 -9.64 5.17
N VAL A 67 -9.49 -10.60 4.43
CA VAL A 67 -10.04 -11.83 5.03
C VAL A 67 -8.95 -12.62 5.77
N LEU A 68 -7.81 -12.89 5.12
CA LEU A 68 -6.73 -13.66 5.71
C LEU A 68 -6.11 -12.96 6.92
N TYR A 69 -5.98 -11.64 6.89
CA TYR A 69 -5.44 -10.85 7.99
C TYR A 69 -6.39 -10.85 9.19
N CYS A 70 -7.70 -10.74 8.98
CA CYS A 70 -8.68 -10.89 10.06
C CYS A 70 -8.65 -12.30 10.68
N VAL A 71 -8.46 -13.36 9.89
CA VAL A 71 -8.27 -14.72 10.41
C VAL A 71 -7.00 -14.81 11.25
N PHE A 72 -5.90 -14.22 10.78
CA PHE A 72 -4.63 -14.15 11.51
C PHE A 72 -4.79 -13.43 12.86
N LEU A 73 -5.47 -12.28 12.91
CA LEU A 73 -5.74 -11.56 14.15
C LEU A 73 -6.54 -12.40 15.15
N ILE A 74 -7.62 -13.03 14.71
CA ILE A 74 -8.43 -13.91 15.58
C ILE A 74 -7.58 -15.08 16.09
N ALA A 75 -6.79 -15.72 15.23
CA ALA A 75 -5.94 -16.84 15.62
C ALA A 75 -4.90 -16.42 16.68
N ASN A 76 -4.27 -15.26 16.53
CA ASN A 76 -3.32 -14.75 17.52
C ASN A 76 -3.99 -14.38 18.84
N LEU A 77 -5.17 -13.75 18.81
CA LEU A 77 -5.93 -13.46 20.04
C LEU A 77 -6.30 -14.76 20.79
N VAL A 78 -6.76 -15.79 20.08
CA VAL A 78 -7.10 -17.09 20.70
C VAL A 78 -5.86 -17.76 21.31
N LYS A 79 -4.71 -17.70 20.62
CA LYS A 79 -3.41 -18.19 21.13
C LYS A 79 -2.93 -17.39 22.34
N ALA A 80 -3.14 -16.08 22.35
CA ALA A 80 -2.83 -15.18 23.46
C ALA A 80 -3.75 -15.37 24.68
N GLY A 81 -4.79 -16.21 24.57
CA GLY A 81 -5.67 -16.56 25.68
C GLY A 81 -7.09 -15.99 25.59
N TRP A 82 -7.46 -15.33 24.49
CA TRP A 82 -8.82 -14.85 24.28
C TRP A 82 -9.82 -16.00 24.31
N ARG A 83 -10.94 -15.81 25.00
CA ARG A 83 -12.03 -16.79 25.15
C ARG A 83 -13.39 -16.09 25.09
N PRO A 84 -14.49 -16.80 24.79
CA PRO A 84 -15.82 -16.19 24.72
C PRO A 84 -16.26 -15.45 26.00
N TYR A 85 -15.72 -15.82 27.18
CA TYR A 85 -16.02 -15.12 28.42
C TYR A 85 -15.52 -13.67 28.46
N PHE A 86 -14.59 -13.26 27.58
CA PHE A 86 -14.17 -11.85 27.43
C PHE A 86 -15.34 -10.94 27.02
N PHE A 87 -16.44 -11.51 26.50
CA PHE A 87 -17.66 -10.76 26.23
C PHE A 87 -18.35 -10.22 27.50
N TYR A 88 -18.37 -11.01 28.58
CA TYR A 88 -19.22 -10.71 29.75
C TYR A 88 -18.48 -10.69 31.10
N ARG A 89 -17.28 -11.24 31.19
CA ARG A 89 -16.43 -11.13 32.39
C ARG A 89 -15.47 -9.96 32.24
N CYS A 90 -15.19 -9.30 33.36
CA CYS A 90 -14.10 -8.35 33.43
C CYS A 90 -12.78 -9.11 33.29
N VAL A 91 -12.08 -8.84 32.20
CA VAL A 91 -10.70 -9.27 31.98
C VAL A 91 -9.88 -8.00 31.85
N GLU A 92 -8.90 -7.85 32.73
CA GLU A 92 -8.04 -6.67 32.76
C GLU A 92 -6.89 -6.82 31.76
N THR A 93 -6.18 -5.72 31.50
CA THR A 93 -4.96 -5.81 30.72
C THR A 93 -3.85 -6.40 31.58
N ASP A 94 -3.17 -7.42 31.04
CA ASP A 94 -1.90 -7.89 31.56
C ASP A 94 -0.76 -7.06 30.93
N TYR A 95 -0.10 -6.24 31.76
CA TYR A 95 1.04 -5.40 31.36
C TYR A 95 2.40 -6.10 31.52
N SER A 96 2.42 -7.38 31.89
CA SER A 96 3.66 -8.15 32.00
C SER A 96 4.32 -8.42 30.64
N ASN A 97 5.58 -8.85 30.69
CA ASN A 97 6.33 -9.33 29.52
C ASN A 97 6.16 -10.84 29.29
N GLU A 98 5.16 -11.47 29.90
CA GLU A 98 4.87 -12.88 29.68
C GLU A 98 4.52 -13.15 28.21
N PRO A 99 4.89 -14.30 27.62
CA PRO A 99 4.72 -14.56 26.19
C PRO A 99 3.27 -14.38 25.69
N LYS A 100 2.27 -14.74 26.50
CA LYS A 100 0.85 -14.56 26.15
C LYS A 100 0.41 -13.09 26.20
N ALA A 101 0.88 -12.34 27.20
CA ALA A 101 0.60 -10.91 27.34
C ALA A 101 1.25 -10.12 26.20
N MET A 102 2.51 -10.44 25.86
CA MET A 102 3.22 -9.88 24.71
C MET A 102 2.50 -10.17 23.39
N LEU A 103 2.06 -11.41 23.16
CA LEU A 103 1.30 -11.76 21.95
C LEU A 103 -0.04 -11.02 21.88
N MET A 104 -0.72 -10.79 23.02
CA MET A 104 -1.96 -10.01 23.08
C MET A 104 -1.73 -8.57 22.60
N VAL A 105 -0.74 -7.88 23.18
CA VAL A 105 -0.43 -6.49 22.81
C VAL A 105 0.12 -6.40 21.38
N GLU A 106 0.96 -7.35 20.94
CA GLU A 106 1.42 -7.46 19.55
C GLU A 106 0.24 -7.59 18.57
N THR A 107 -0.79 -8.34 18.95
CA THR A 107 -2.00 -8.47 18.14
C THR A 107 -2.78 -7.16 18.01
N THR A 108 -2.74 -6.30 19.03
CA THR A 108 -3.31 -4.95 18.91
C THR A 108 -2.50 -4.07 17.95
N TRP A 109 -1.18 -4.25 17.88
CA TRP A 109 -0.35 -3.55 16.89
C TRP A 109 -0.63 -4.03 15.46
N TYR A 110 -0.82 -5.34 15.26
CA TYR A 110 -1.31 -5.86 13.97
C TYR A 110 -2.69 -5.28 13.60
N LEU A 111 -3.56 -5.03 14.59
CA LEU A 111 -4.82 -4.30 14.34
C LEU A 111 -4.58 -2.85 13.85
N LEU A 112 -3.63 -2.13 14.44
CA LEU A 112 -3.26 -0.79 13.95
C LEU A 112 -2.78 -0.84 12.50
N MET A 113 -1.96 -1.84 12.14
CA MET A 113 -1.47 -2.02 10.77
C MET A 113 -2.60 -2.31 9.78
N ILE A 114 -3.53 -3.23 10.08
CA ILE A 114 -4.64 -3.49 9.15
C ILE A 114 -5.53 -2.26 8.96
N LYS A 115 -5.76 -1.46 10.02
CA LYS A 115 -6.53 -0.21 9.91
C LYS A 115 -5.84 0.84 9.04
N LEU A 116 -4.51 0.91 9.07
CA LEU A 116 -3.75 1.71 8.11
C LEU A 116 -4.00 1.27 6.66
N PHE A 117 -3.97 -0.05 6.40
CA PHE A 117 -4.24 -0.58 5.06
C PHE A 117 -5.70 -0.36 4.63
N GLU A 118 -6.66 -0.39 5.55
CA GLU A 118 -8.06 -0.09 5.27
C GLU A 118 -8.27 1.35 4.76
N LEU A 119 -7.42 2.32 5.12
CA LEU A 119 -7.49 3.69 4.58
C LEU A 119 -7.28 3.72 3.05
N LEU A 120 -6.55 2.76 2.49
CA LEU A 120 -6.32 2.66 1.04
C LEU A 120 -7.63 2.44 0.27
N GLU A 121 -8.62 1.79 0.88
CA GLU A 121 -9.89 1.46 0.23
C GLU A 121 -10.61 2.70 -0.32
N THR A 122 -10.63 3.78 0.45
CA THR A 122 -11.25 5.04 0.05
C THR A 122 -10.53 5.66 -1.14
N VAL A 123 -9.19 5.56 -1.19
CA VAL A 123 -8.39 6.01 -2.33
C VAL A 123 -8.75 5.21 -3.59
N LEU A 124 -8.95 3.90 -3.48
CA LEU A 124 -9.39 3.05 -4.59
C LEU A 124 -10.78 3.44 -5.09
N PHE A 125 -11.70 3.83 -4.20
CA PHE A 125 -13.03 4.32 -4.60
C PHE A 125 -12.93 5.56 -5.48
N VAL A 126 -12.10 6.53 -5.08
CA VAL A 126 -11.88 7.76 -5.86
C VAL A 126 -11.22 7.44 -7.20
N LEU A 127 -10.20 6.57 -7.23
CA LEU A 127 -9.55 6.11 -8.48
C LEU A 127 -10.51 5.39 -9.45
N ARG A 128 -11.56 4.76 -8.92
CA ARG A 128 -12.61 4.10 -9.72
C ARG A 128 -13.77 5.03 -10.08
N LYS A 129 -13.67 6.33 -9.76
CA LYS A 129 -14.77 7.30 -9.86
C LYS A 129 -16.06 6.81 -9.18
N LYS A 130 -15.94 6.07 -8.08
CA LYS A 130 -17.06 5.65 -7.23
C LYS A 130 -17.22 6.58 -6.05
N GLN A 131 -17.31 7.89 -6.32
CA GLN A 131 -17.38 8.92 -5.29
C GLN A 131 -18.63 8.78 -4.40
N ASN A 132 -19.69 8.15 -4.92
CA ASN A 132 -20.88 7.79 -4.14
C ASN A 132 -20.59 6.81 -2.99
N GLN A 133 -19.44 6.13 -2.99
CA GLN A 133 -19.00 5.25 -1.90
C GLN A 133 -18.19 6.01 -0.84
N VAL A 134 -17.63 7.18 -1.17
CA VAL A 134 -16.89 8.06 -0.25
C VAL A 134 -17.88 8.91 0.55
N SER A 135 -18.66 8.26 1.40
CA SER A 135 -19.64 8.91 2.29
C SER A 135 -18.99 9.45 3.55
N VAL A 136 -19.66 10.40 4.23
CA VAL A 136 -19.26 10.88 5.56
C VAL A 136 -19.12 9.72 6.54
N LEU A 137 -20.06 8.76 6.49
CA LEU A 137 -20.01 7.54 7.30
C LEU A 137 -18.71 6.75 7.08
N HIS A 138 -18.36 6.52 5.81
CA HIS A 138 -17.15 5.75 5.44
C HIS A 138 -15.89 6.44 5.96
N VAL A 139 -15.73 7.74 5.66
CA VAL A 139 -14.53 8.49 6.05
C VAL A 139 -14.42 8.63 7.57
N TYR A 140 -15.52 8.93 8.27
CA TYR A 140 -15.56 9.00 9.74
C TYR A 140 -15.19 7.66 10.37
N HIS A 141 -15.75 6.55 9.88
CA HIS A 141 -15.42 5.21 10.36
C HIS A 141 -13.94 4.88 10.20
N HIS A 142 -13.37 5.09 9.02
CA HIS A 142 -11.97 4.75 8.74
C HIS A 142 -10.98 5.59 9.55
N ILE A 143 -11.24 6.88 9.75
CA ILE A 143 -10.39 7.73 10.60
C ILE A 143 -10.54 7.33 12.07
N SER A 144 -11.77 7.24 12.57
CA SER A 144 -12.00 6.99 13.99
C SER A 144 -11.51 5.60 14.42
N THR A 145 -11.73 4.56 13.62
CA THR A 145 -11.21 3.21 13.93
C THR A 145 -9.69 3.11 13.87
N PHE A 146 -9.04 3.87 13.00
CA PHE A 146 -7.57 3.96 12.96
C PHE A 146 -7.01 4.65 14.21
N VAL A 147 -7.62 5.77 14.65
CA VAL A 147 -7.25 6.46 15.90
C VAL A 147 -7.50 5.58 17.12
N ILE A 148 -8.65 4.90 17.18
CA ILE A 148 -8.99 3.99 18.27
C ILE A 148 -7.99 2.83 18.35
N ALA A 149 -7.61 2.24 17.21
CA ALA A 149 -6.61 1.19 17.17
C ALA A 149 -5.26 1.68 17.70
N TYR A 150 -4.83 2.89 17.35
CA TYR A 150 -3.60 3.50 17.88
C TYR A 150 -3.66 3.67 19.40
N ILE A 151 -4.73 4.28 19.92
CA ILE A 151 -4.91 4.48 21.37
C ILE A 151 -4.93 3.13 22.10
N TYR A 152 -5.56 2.12 21.50
CA TYR A 152 -5.62 0.79 22.08
C TYR A 152 -4.24 0.13 22.17
N THR A 153 -3.44 0.22 21.11
CA THR A 153 -2.06 -0.31 21.09
C THR A 153 -1.14 0.44 22.05
N LYS A 154 -1.28 1.77 22.13
CA LYS A 154 -0.39 2.62 22.92
C LYS A 154 -0.66 2.53 24.43
N TYR A 155 -1.93 2.37 24.83
CA TYR A 155 -2.31 2.53 26.24
C TYR A 155 -2.95 1.30 26.88
N ILE A 156 -3.44 0.32 26.10
CA ILE A 156 -4.30 -0.75 26.64
C ILE A 156 -3.77 -2.14 26.35
N GLY A 157 -3.37 -2.47 25.13
CA GLY A 157 -2.68 -3.73 24.82
C GLY A 157 -3.37 -5.05 25.21
N GLY A 158 -4.69 -5.08 25.49
CA GLY A 158 -5.35 -6.27 26.04
C GLY A 158 -6.74 -6.01 26.59
N SER A 159 -7.17 -6.74 27.63
CA SER A 159 -8.49 -6.65 28.31
C SER A 159 -9.69 -7.26 27.59
N MET A 160 -10.83 -7.27 28.28
CA MET A 160 -12.15 -7.68 27.77
C MET A 160 -12.56 -6.95 26.48
N LEU A 161 -12.03 -5.74 26.26
CA LEU A 161 -12.36 -4.91 25.11
C LEU A 161 -11.84 -5.50 23.78
N THR A 162 -10.93 -6.47 23.84
CA THR A 162 -10.48 -7.26 22.68
C THR A 162 -11.61 -8.07 22.04
N PHE A 163 -12.73 -8.28 22.76
CA PHE A 163 -13.98 -8.77 22.15
C PHE A 163 -14.39 -7.92 20.93
N SER A 164 -14.23 -6.60 21.00
CA SER A 164 -14.56 -5.69 19.90
C SER A 164 -13.71 -5.94 18.66
N ILE A 165 -12.45 -6.34 18.85
CA ILE A 165 -11.51 -6.69 17.77
C ILE A 165 -11.97 -7.99 17.10
N VAL A 166 -12.28 -9.02 17.88
CA VAL A 166 -12.77 -10.31 17.35
C VAL A 166 -14.10 -10.12 16.62
N ALA A 167 -15.05 -9.40 17.21
CA ALA A 167 -16.34 -9.11 16.60
C ALA A 167 -16.17 -8.34 15.27
N ASN A 168 -15.29 -7.34 15.22
CA ASN A 168 -14.99 -6.62 13.98
C ASN A 168 -14.35 -7.54 12.92
N CYS A 169 -13.37 -8.36 13.29
CA CYS A 169 -12.71 -9.29 12.38
C CYS A 169 -13.68 -10.33 11.80
N VAL A 170 -14.58 -10.90 12.61
CA VAL A 170 -15.60 -11.85 12.14
C VAL A 170 -16.50 -11.19 11.08
N VAL A 171 -16.96 -9.97 11.33
CA VAL A 171 -17.81 -9.25 10.36
C VAL A 171 -17.01 -8.80 9.13
N HIS A 172 -15.75 -8.39 9.28
CA HIS A 172 -14.87 -8.04 8.17
C HIS A 172 -14.56 -9.26 7.28
N ILE A 173 -14.39 -10.46 7.85
CA ILE A 173 -14.28 -11.69 7.06
C ILE A 173 -15.52 -11.88 6.17
N ILE A 174 -16.72 -11.70 6.71
CA ILE A 174 -17.98 -11.83 5.96
C ILE A 174 -18.09 -10.72 4.88
N MET A 175 -17.82 -9.48 5.26
CA MET A 175 -17.93 -8.31 4.37
C MET A 175 -16.93 -8.36 3.22
N TYR A 176 -15.65 -8.62 3.50
CA TYR A 176 -14.62 -8.68 2.47
C TYR A 176 -14.75 -9.95 1.62
N SER A 177 -15.23 -11.07 2.16
CA SER A 177 -15.62 -12.23 1.34
C SER A 177 -16.75 -11.88 0.36
N TYR A 178 -17.73 -11.10 0.79
CA TYR A 178 -18.77 -10.58 -0.10
C TYR A 178 -18.20 -9.66 -1.18
N TYR A 179 -17.31 -8.73 -0.82
CA TYR A 179 -16.68 -7.84 -1.80
C TYR A 179 -15.78 -8.60 -2.78
N PHE A 180 -15.05 -9.61 -2.31
CA PHE A 180 -14.29 -10.53 -3.16
C PHE A 180 -15.20 -11.20 -4.18
N MET A 181 -16.28 -11.85 -3.74
CA MET A 181 -17.24 -12.50 -4.64
C MET A 181 -17.88 -11.51 -5.63
N SER A 182 -18.21 -10.30 -5.17
CA SER A 182 -18.80 -9.24 -6.01
C SER A 182 -17.84 -8.73 -7.10
N ALA A 183 -16.54 -8.93 -6.91
CA ALA A 183 -15.53 -8.52 -7.86
C ALA A 183 -15.38 -9.49 -9.02
N TYR A 184 -15.92 -10.72 -8.99
CA TYR A 184 -15.79 -11.70 -10.08
C TYR A 184 -17.12 -11.99 -10.76
N ASP A 185 -17.07 -12.26 -12.07
CA ASP A 185 -18.27 -12.53 -12.87
C ASP A 185 -18.53 -14.04 -12.95
N VAL A 186 -18.89 -14.63 -11.81
CA VAL A 186 -19.26 -16.05 -11.70
C VAL A 186 -20.76 -16.14 -11.41
N PRO A 187 -21.55 -16.95 -12.15
CA PRO A 187 -23.01 -17.04 -11.97
C PRO A 187 -23.44 -17.34 -10.52
N LEU A 188 -22.73 -18.27 -9.86
CA LEU A 188 -22.95 -18.61 -8.45
C LEU A 188 -22.70 -17.40 -7.52
N PHE A 189 -21.62 -16.65 -7.74
CA PHE A 189 -21.31 -15.47 -6.93
C PHE A 189 -22.33 -14.37 -7.11
N LYS A 190 -22.81 -14.13 -8.34
CA LYS A 190 -23.88 -13.17 -8.61
C LYS A 190 -25.17 -13.52 -7.85
N PHE A 191 -25.56 -14.79 -7.83
CA PHE A 191 -26.72 -15.26 -7.07
C PHE A 191 -26.57 -15.02 -5.57
N LEU A 192 -25.42 -15.41 -4.99
CA LEU A 192 -25.13 -15.23 -3.57
C LEU A 192 -25.07 -13.73 -3.19
N VAL A 193 -24.34 -12.92 -3.96
CA VAL A 193 -24.17 -11.48 -3.71
C VAL A 193 -25.51 -10.73 -3.77
N ALA A 194 -26.42 -11.12 -4.66
CA ALA A 194 -27.76 -10.52 -4.74
C ALA A 194 -28.64 -10.88 -3.53
N LYS A 195 -28.59 -12.13 -3.06
CA LYS A 195 -29.43 -12.64 -1.95
C LYS A 195 -28.97 -12.11 -0.59
N TYR A 196 -27.66 -12.01 -0.37
CA TYR A 196 -27.07 -11.76 0.96
C TYR A 196 -26.73 -10.29 1.26
N LYS A 197 -26.79 -9.38 0.28
CA LYS A 197 -26.45 -7.94 0.45
C LYS A 197 -27.10 -7.26 1.65
N LYS A 198 -28.37 -7.57 1.94
CA LYS A 198 -29.15 -6.96 3.05
C LYS A 198 -28.79 -7.51 4.43
N TYR A 199 -28.21 -8.71 4.49
CA TYR A 199 -27.86 -9.35 5.77
C TYR A 199 -26.52 -8.86 6.31
N ILE A 200 -25.61 -8.44 5.43
CA ILE A 200 -24.30 -7.90 5.83
C ILE A 200 -24.46 -6.67 6.73
N THR A 201 -25.28 -5.70 6.30
CA THR A 201 -25.53 -4.48 7.08
C THR A 201 -26.27 -4.77 8.39
N LYS A 202 -27.13 -5.80 8.42
CA LYS A 202 -27.77 -6.25 9.67
C LYS A 202 -26.77 -6.85 10.65
N ILE A 203 -25.85 -7.67 10.16
CA ILE A 203 -24.79 -8.27 10.98
C ILE A 203 -23.86 -7.17 11.53
N GLN A 204 -23.51 -6.15 10.74
CA GLN A 204 -22.74 -4.99 11.22
C GLN A 204 -23.47 -4.23 12.33
N LEU A 205 -24.79 -4.01 12.23
CA LEU A 205 -25.57 -3.39 13.29
C LEU A 205 -25.62 -4.26 14.57
N ILE A 206 -25.81 -5.57 14.43
CA ILE A 206 -25.78 -6.51 15.56
C ILE A 206 -24.41 -6.48 16.25
N GLN A 207 -23.32 -6.43 15.47
CA GLN A 207 -21.96 -6.31 15.99
C GLN A 207 -21.81 -5.07 16.87
N PHE A 208 -22.28 -3.90 16.43
CA PHE A 208 -22.20 -2.68 17.25
C PHE A 208 -23.02 -2.79 18.55
N CYS A 209 -24.20 -3.43 18.51
CA CYS A 209 -24.97 -3.69 19.72
C CYS A 209 -24.22 -4.59 20.71
N LEU A 210 -23.61 -5.68 20.22
CA LEU A 210 -22.81 -6.58 21.07
C LEU A 210 -21.58 -5.86 21.65
N MET A 211 -20.89 -5.07 20.84
CA MET A 211 -19.77 -4.25 21.30
C MET A 211 -20.21 -3.24 22.35
N MET A 212 -21.36 -2.58 22.17
CA MET A 212 -21.92 -1.66 23.15
C MET A 212 -22.16 -2.35 24.49
N VAL A 213 -22.81 -3.52 24.49
CA VAL A 213 -23.05 -4.30 25.72
C VAL A 213 -21.74 -4.66 26.42
N ASN A 214 -20.75 -5.17 25.68
CA ASN A 214 -19.44 -5.50 26.25
C ASN A 214 -18.76 -4.27 26.90
N ASN A 215 -18.80 -3.11 26.23
CA ASN A 215 -18.20 -1.88 26.75
C ASN A 215 -18.96 -1.34 27.99
N LEU A 216 -20.29 -1.44 28.01
CA LEU A 216 -21.10 -1.07 29.19
C LEU A 216 -20.82 -1.99 30.39
N LEU A 217 -20.61 -3.29 30.17
CA LEU A 217 -20.17 -4.20 31.23
C LEU A 217 -18.79 -3.80 31.79
N GLY A 218 -17.90 -3.29 30.93
CA GLY A 218 -16.60 -2.74 31.32
C GLY A 218 -16.68 -1.48 32.18
N LEU A 219 -17.81 -0.76 32.21
CA LEU A 219 -18.00 0.40 33.10
C LEU A 219 -18.25 0.01 34.55
N ASN A 220 -18.51 -1.27 34.86
CA ASN A 220 -18.73 -1.73 36.23
C ASN A 220 -17.60 -1.25 37.18
N PRO A 221 -17.92 -0.66 38.34
CA PRO A 221 -16.92 -0.18 39.30
C PRO A 221 -15.93 -1.27 39.76
N ARG A 222 -16.33 -2.54 39.74
CA ARG A 222 -15.46 -3.69 40.11
C ARG A 222 -14.54 -4.14 38.97
N CYS A 223 -14.59 -3.49 37.81
CA CYS A 223 -13.79 -3.86 36.64
C CYS A 223 -12.72 -2.81 36.36
N ASN A 224 -11.45 -3.17 36.51
CA ASN A 224 -10.32 -2.25 36.35
C ASN A 224 -9.81 -2.20 34.90
N VAL A 225 -10.70 -1.84 33.98
CA VAL A 225 -10.36 -1.51 32.59
C VAL A 225 -10.30 0.01 32.42
N SER A 226 -9.57 0.48 31.40
CA SER A 226 -9.40 1.91 31.14
C SER A 226 -10.74 2.62 30.91
N LYS A 227 -11.23 3.30 31.96
CA LYS A 227 -12.47 4.10 31.91
C LYS A 227 -12.37 5.28 30.94
N PRO A 228 -11.22 6.00 30.84
CA PRO A 228 -11.06 7.05 29.83
C PRO A 228 -11.24 6.52 28.40
N PHE A 229 -10.73 5.32 28.11
CA PHE A 229 -10.93 4.71 26.80
C PHE A 229 -12.40 4.37 26.54
N LEU A 230 -13.10 3.79 27.53
CA LEU A 230 -14.53 3.52 27.42
C LEU A 230 -15.36 4.79 27.19
N ALA A 231 -15.01 5.88 27.89
CA ALA A 231 -15.68 7.17 27.75
C ALA A 231 -15.53 7.77 26.34
N MET A 232 -14.44 7.48 25.63
CA MET A 232 -14.26 7.83 24.22
C MET A 232 -14.93 6.83 23.28
N TYR A 233 -14.83 5.52 23.56
CA TYR A 233 -15.22 4.48 22.63
C TYR A 233 -16.73 4.25 22.56
N ILE A 234 -17.44 4.37 23.69
CA ILE A 234 -18.91 4.23 23.74
C ILE A 234 -19.60 5.28 22.84
N PRO A 235 -19.30 6.59 22.94
CA PRO A 235 -19.84 7.59 22.01
C PRO A 235 -19.51 7.28 20.55
N ASN A 236 -18.30 6.80 20.24
CA ASN A 236 -17.95 6.43 18.87
C ASN A 236 -18.82 5.29 18.32
N ILE A 237 -19.05 4.24 19.11
CA ILE A 237 -19.94 3.13 18.72
C ILE A 237 -21.38 3.62 18.53
N LEU A 238 -21.88 4.54 19.37
CA LEU A 238 -23.22 5.12 19.19
C LEU A 238 -23.34 5.90 17.88
N ILE A 239 -22.34 6.74 17.56
CA ILE A 239 -22.31 7.51 16.30
C ILE A 239 -22.29 6.55 15.10
N LEU A 240 -21.44 5.51 15.13
CA LEU A 240 -21.38 4.50 14.06
C LEU A 240 -22.70 3.73 13.94
N THR A 241 -23.32 3.35 15.05
CA THR A 241 -24.62 2.67 15.06
C THR A 241 -25.69 3.53 14.40
N TYR A 242 -25.76 4.81 14.74
CA TYR A 242 -26.68 5.77 14.13
C TYR A 242 -26.43 5.92 12.61
N LEU A 243 -25.17 6.14 12.21
CA LEU A 243 -24.83 6.34 10.80
C LEU A 243 -25.11 5.09 9.94
N PHE A 244 -24.83 3.89 10.46
CA PHE A 244 -25.16 2.63 9.78
C PHE A 244 -26.68 2.38 9.74
N TYR A 245 -27.41 2.74 10.78
CA TYR A 245 -28.87 2.64 10.80
C TYR A 245 -29.51 3.59 9.78
N ASP A 246 -29.05 4.84 9.71
CA ASP A 246 -29.48 5.81 8.70
C ASP A 246 -29.16 5.33 7.28
N PHE A 247 -27.96 4.81 7.04
CA PHE A 247 -27.59 4.17 5.77
C PHE A 247 -28.51 3.00 5.43
N TYR A 248 -28.80 2.12 6.39
CA TYR A 248 -29.69 0.98 6.20
C TYR A 248 -31.12 1.43 5.83
N LYS A 249 -31.67 2.41 6.56
CA LYS A 249 -33.00 2.97 6.27
C LYS A 249 -33.05 3.62 4.89
N LYS A 250 -32.05 4.45 4.54
CA LYS A 250 -31.98 5.11 3.22
C LYS A 250 -31.82 4.12 2.06
N SER A 251 -31.00 3.09 2.23
CA SER A 251 -30.67 2.13 1.16
C SER A 251 -31.72 1.05 0.96
N TYR A 252 -32.40 0.59 2.02
CA TYR A 252 -33.30 -0.57 1.97
C TYR A 252 -34.78 -0.24 2.21
N SER A 253 -35.12 0.83 2.94
CA SER A 253 -36.52 1.21 3.14
C SER A 253 -37.11 1.99 1.96
N LYS A 254 -36.31 2.76 1.22
CA LYS A 254 -36.76 3.44 -0.02
C LYS A 254 -37.03 2.49 -1.19
N SER A 255 -36.42 1.29 -1.22
CA SER A 255 -36.72 0.28 -2.24
C SER A 255 -38.16 -0.27 -2.13
N LYS A 256 -38.80 -0.20 -0.97
CA LYS A 256 -40.23 -0.55 -0.79
C LYS A 256 -41.15 0.59 -1.23
N ALA A 257 -40.76 1.84 -0.97
CA ALA A 257 -41.51 3.02 -1.41
C ALA A 257 -41.44 3.21 -2.94
N ALA A 258 -40.25 3.04 -3.55
CA ALA A 258 -40.08 3.11 -5.01
C ALA A 258 -40.74 1.93 -5.75
N LYS A 259 -40.79 0.72 -5.17
CA LYS A 259 -41.59 -0.39 -5.73
C LYS A 259 -43.10 -0.19 -5.54
N ARG A 260 -43.54 0.54 -4.51
CA ARG A 260 -44.95 0.94 -4.33
C ARG A 260 -45.35 2.11 -5.24
N LEU A 261 -44.45 3.08 -5.49
CA LEU A 261 -44.63 4.19 -6.44
C LEU A 261 -44.46 3.78 -7.91
N ALA A 262 -43.72 2.72 -8.22
CA ALA A 262 -43.68 2.17 -9.59
C ALA A 262 -44.91 1.30 -9.90
N ALA A 263 -45.60 0.81 -8.86
CA ALA A 263 -46.85 0.06 -8.98
C ALA A 263 -48.10 0.96 -8.87
N GLY A 264 -47.94 2.24 -8.56
CA GLY A 264 -49.03 3.21 -8.49
C GLY A 264 -48.50 4.60 -8.77
N VAL A 265 -49.16 5.30 -9.70
CA VAL A 265 -48.87 6.66 -10.21
C VAL A 265 -48.22 6.67 -11.60
N SER A 266 -49.06 6.31 -12.58
CA SER A 266 -49.39 7.24 -13.66
C SER A 266 -49.86 8.56 -13.04
N GLY A 267 -49.19 9.68 -13.30
CA GLY A 267 -49.70 11.00 -12.88
C GLY A 267 -48.63 12.04 -12.59
N SER A 268 -48.27 12.81 -13.63
CA SER A 268 -47.99 14.25 -13.66
C SER A 268 -47.42 15.00 -12.44
N ARG A 269 -46.33 15.73 -12.71
CA ARG A 269 -46.13 17.21 -12.62
C ARG A 269 -44.93 17.69 -11.79
N ARG A 270 -44.21 18.63 -12.41
CA ARG A 270 -43.01 19.37 -11.98
C ARG A 270 -43.33 20.44 -10.93
N THR A 271 -42.36 20.78 -10.08
CA THR A 271 -42.02 22.18 -9.70
C THR A 271 -40.61 22.28 -9.09
N HIS A 272 -39.97 23.44 -9.35
CA HIS A 272 -38.63 23.88 -8.93
C HIS A 272 -38.63 24.57 -7.56
N THR A 273 -37.48 24.60 -6.86
CA THR A 273 -36.94 25.78 -6.11
C THR A 273 -35.49 25.57 -5.60
N HIS A 274 -34.73 26.68 -5.51
CA HIS A 274 -33.29 26.86 -5.22
C HIS A 274 -32.84 26.64 -3.75
N PRO A 275 -31.51 26.52 -3.44
CA PRO A 275 -30.97 26.55 -2.08
C PRO A 275 -30.14 27.81 -1.74
N HIS A 276 -30.24 28.26 -0.47
CA HIS A 276 -29.39 29.28 0.17
C HIS A 276 -28.20 28.66 0.92
N SER A 277 -27.09 29.41 0.97
CA SER A 277 -25.79 29.09 1.60
C SER A 277 -25.60 29.82 2.93
N ILE A 278 -24.88 29.22 3.90
CA ILE A 278 -24.32 29.90 5.07
C ILE A 278 -22.84 29.50 5.27
N ARG A 279 -22.02 30.51 5.61
CA ARG A 279 -20.56 30.55 5.78
C ARG A 279 -20.20 30.48 7.28
N MET A 280 -19.01 29.95 7.61
CA MET A 280 -18.39 30.10 8.94
C MET A 280 -16.95 30.61 8.78
N GLU A 281 -16.57 31.55 9.67
CA GLU A 281 -15.25 32.17 9.80
C GLU A 281 -14.35 31.40 10.78
N SER A 282 -13.04 31.57 10.61
CA SER A 282 -11.94 31.00 11.38
C SER A 282 -11.08 32.12 11.98
N ASN A 283 -10.48 31.91 13.15
CA ASN A 283 -9.23 32.60 13.53
C ASN A 283 -8.46 31.85 14.63
N GLY A 284 -7.12 31.86 14.50
CA GLY A 284 -6.16 31.66 15.60
C GLY A 284 -5.07 30.61 15.35
N THR A 285 -3.92 31.01 14.78
CA THR A 285 -2.69 30.19 14.67
C THR A 285 -1.47 31.06 14.91
N GLU A 286 -0.74 30.83 16.00
CA GLU A 286 0.68 31.22 16.18
C GLU A 286 1.18 30.74 17.56
N THR A 287 1.56 29.45 17.68
CA THR A 287 2.34 28.87 18.81
C THR A 287 2.81 27.42 18.52
N VAL A 288 2.23 26.74 17.53
CA VAL A 288 2.44 25.29 17.27
C VAL A 288 3.78 24.96 16.57
N GLY A 289 4.42 25.95 15.93
CA GLY A 289 5.57 25.73 15.02
C GLY A 289 6.84 25.19 15.70
N GLU A 290 7.14 25.61 16.94
CA GLU A 290 8.41 25.30 17.59
C GLU A 290 8.46 23.87 18.20
N SER A 291 7.31 23.30 18.60
CA SER A 291 7.26 21.96 19.21
C SER A 291 7.31 20.79 18.19
N LEU A 292 6.82 21.02 16.97
CA LEU A 292 6.86 20.05 15.87
C LEU A 292 8.29 19.82 15.37
N GLN A 293 9.11 20.87 15.38
CA GLN A 293 10.50 20.80 14.92
C GLN A 293 11.32 19.86 15.80
N GLN A 294 11.20 19.99 17.13
CA GLN A 294 11.92 19.15 18.09
C GLN A 294 11.60 17.65 17.98
N GLN A 295 10.34 17.31 17.68
CA GLN A 295 9.93 15.91 17.53
C GLN A 295 10.29 15.33 16.17
N PHE A 296 10.25 16.16 15.12
CA PHE A 296 10.77 15.81 13.81
C PHE A 296 12.27 15.46 13.91
N ASP A 297 13.04 16.27 14.64
CA ASP A 297 14.48 16.05 14.84
C ASP A 297 14.76 14.72 15.54
N HIS A 298 13.95 14.32 16.54
CA HIS A 298 14.12 13.03 17.23
C HIS A 298 13.82 11.82 16.32
N TRP A 299 12.72 11.86 15.55
CA TRP A 299 12.40 10.79 14.58
C TRP A 299 13.40 10.70 13.44
N TYR A 300 13.88 11.87 12.98
CA TYR A 300 14.93 11.96 11.98
C TYR A 300 16.20 11.29 12.50
N THR A 301 16.61 11.60 13.72
CA THR A 301 17.78 11.02 14.39
C THR A 301 17.67 9.49 14.46
N PHE A 302 16.54 8.92 14.90
CA PHE A 302 16.37 7.47 14.97
C PHE A 302 16.46 6.76 13.60
N LEU A 303 15.78 7.29 12.58
CA LEU A 303 15.75 6.69 11.24
C LEU A 303 17.06 6.86 10.47
N VAL A 304 17.78 7.95 10.72
CA VAL A 304 18.99 8.35 9.99
C VAL A 304 20.26 7.92 10.70
N GLU A 305 20.30 7.92 12.02
CA GLU A 305 21.52 7.68 12.82
C GLU A 305 21.51 6.31 13.51
N ASP A 306 20.38 5.89 14.13
CA ASP A 306 20.35 4.68 14.95
C ASP A 306 20.15 3.39 14.15
N LEU A 307 19.23 3.41 13.18
CA LEU A 307 18.91 2.24 12.35
C LEU A 307 19.82 2.08 11.12
N SER A 308 20.45 3.17 10.68
CA SER A 308 21.14 3.17 9.39
C SER A 308 22.51 2.53 9.44
N ASP A 309 22.93 1.94 8.32
CA ASP A 309 24.30 1.49 8.19
C ASP A 309 25.23 2.72 8.14
N LYS A 310 25.99 2.94 9.22
CA LYS A 310 26.88 4.09 9.38
C LYS A 310 27.91 4.21 8.25
N ARG A 311 28.25 3.10 7.58
CA ARG A 311 29.16 3.10 6.42
C ARG A 311 28.59 3.89 5.25
N THR A 312 27.26 4.03 5.16
CA THR A 312 26.57 4.78 4.09
C THR A 312 26.49 6.27 4.35
N ALA A 313 26.89 6.73 5.54
CA ALA A 313 26.67 8.10 5.98
C ALA A 313 27.41 9.17 5.17
N HIS A 314 28.35 8.81 4.29
CA HIS A 314 29.06 9.74 3.40
C HIS A 314 28.54 9.68 1.94
N LEU A 315 27.64 8.74 1.63
CA LEU A 315 27.19 8.49 0.27
C LEU A 315 26.06 9.47 -0.13
N PRO A 316 26.17 10.15 -1.28
CA PRO A 316 25.18 11.13 -1.71
C PRO A 316 23.75 10.54 -1.78
N PHE A 317 22.75 11.33 -1.38
CA PHE A 317 21.31 10.98 -1.38
C PHE A 317 20.90 9.81 -0.46
N LEU A 318 21.81 9.24 0.35
CA LEU A 318 21.47 8.24 1.37
C LEU A 318 21.34 8.84 2.79
N HIS A 319 21.73 10.09 3.00
CA HIS A 319 21.69 10.70 4.34
C HIS A 319 20.28 10.79 4.92
N SER A 320 19.25 11.02 4.11
CA SER A 320 17.90 11.29 4.59
C SER A 320 16.84 10.56 3.78
N PRO A 321 15.79 10.02 4.42
CA PRO A 321 14.62 9.47 3.73
C PRO A 321 13.81 10.54 2.97
N LEU A 322 14.06 11.82 3.22
CA LEU A 322 13.42 12.90 2.47
C LEU A 322 13.92 12.99 1.03
N TRP A 323 15.17 12.60 0.77
CA TRP A 323 15.74 12.64 -0.59
C TRP A 323 14.97 11.76 -1.57
N PRO A 324 14.75 10.45 -1.32
CA PRO A 324 13.97 9.64 -2.23
C PRO A 324 12.53 10.10 -2.40
N LEU A 325 11.90 10.62 -1.34
CA LEU A 325 10.55 11.19 -1.42
C LEU A 325 10.50 12.47 -2.26
N SER A 326 11.52 13.31 -2.16
CA SER A 326 11.66 14.55 -2.93
C SER A 326 11.89 14.25 -4.41
N VAL A 327 12.79 13.31 -4.73
CA VAL A 327 13.03 12.84 -6.10
C VAL A 327 11.76 12.27 -6.71
N LEU A 328 10.99 11.46 -5.96
CA LEU A 328 9.72 10.94 -6.44
C LEU A 328 8.68 12.04 -6.65
N SER A 329 8.61 13.02 -5.76
CA SER A 329 7.70 14.15 -5.88
C SER A 329 8.00 14.97 -7.13
N VAL A 330 9.27 15.29 -7.38
CA VAL A 330 9.74 15.94 -8.61
C VAL A 330 9.42 15.07 -9.83
N TYR A 331 9.71 13.76 -9.78
CA TYR A 331 9.38 12.81 -10.84
C TYR A 331 7.88 12.82 -11.18
N PHE A 332 7.00 12.74 -10.19
CA PHE A 332 5.56 12.75 -10.40
C PHE A 332 5.08 14.09 -10.98
N LEU A 333 5.57 15.21 -10.45
CA LEU A 333 5.28 16.54 -10.96
C LEU A 333 5.75 16.70 -12.41
N LEU A 334 6.97 16.28 -12.73
CA LEU A 334 7.51 16.35 -14.09
C LEU A 334 6.70 15.48 -15.07
N VAL A 335 6.54 14.19 -14.79
CA VAL A 335 5.96 13.22 -15.74
C VAL A 335 4.45 13.40 -15.93
N PHE A 336 3.72 13.72 -14.85
CA PHE A 336 2.26 13.74 -14.85
C PHE A 336 1.63 15.13 -14.87
N TYR A 337 2.39 16.19 -14.59
CA TYR A 337 1.88 17.56 -14.61
C TYR A 337 2.65 18.46 -15.60
N TRP A 338 3.92 18.74 -15.33
CA TRP A 338 4.70 19.76 -16.04
C TRP A 338 4.98 19.40 -17.51
N ILE A 339 5.58 18.24 -17.79
CA ILE A 339 5.87 17.80 -19.17
C ILE A 339 4.59 17.68 -20.01
N PRO A 340 3.49 17.03 -19.55
CA PRO A 340 2.26 16.99 -20.34
C PRO A 340 1.71 18.38 -20.67
N HIS A 341 1.77 19.33 -19.74
CA HIS A 341 1.31 20.69 -19.98
C HIS A 341 2.24 21.43 -20.96
N TYR A 342 3.55 21.37 -20.73
CA TYR A 342 4.58 21.97 -21.58
C TYR A 342 4.56 21.41 -23.02
N MET A 343 4.27 20.12 -23.16
CA MET A 343 4.21 19.44 -24.45
C MET A 343 2.83 19.53 -25.12
N ARG A 344 1.81 20.17 -24.52
CA ARG A 344 0.44 20.19 -25.05
C ARG A 344 0.42 20.63 -26.52
N ASP A 345 1.02 21.78 -26.80
CA ASP A 345 1.01 22.43 -28.11
C ASP A 345 2.33 22.25 -28.89
N ARG A 346 3.22 21.36 -28.42
CA ARG A 346 4.52 21.08 -29.06
C ARG A 346 4.52 19.76 -29.81
N LYS A 347 5.33 19.65 -30.87
CA LYS A 347 5.59 18.38 -31.55
C LYS A 347 6.46 17.46 -30.65
N PRO A 348 6.35 16.12 -30.75
CA PRO A 348 7.22 15.20 -30.03
C PRO A 348 8.70 15.49 -30.32
N TYR A 349 9.55 15.55 -29.30
CA TYR A 349 10.98 15.74 -29.50
C TYR A 349 11.63 14.49 -30.11
N ASP A 350 12.60 14.70 -31.02
CA ASP A 350 13.46 13.62 -31.50
C ASP A 350 14.65 13.43 -30.53
N LEU A 351 14.51 12.46 -29.63
CA LEU A 351 15.51 12.13 -28.62
C LEU A 351 16.33 10.89 -29.00
N ARG A 352 16.40 10.49 -30.28
CA ARG A 352 17.08 9.25 -30.71
C ARG A 352 18.53 9.15 -30.21
N LYS A 353 19.34 10.20 -30.40
CA LYS A 353 20.76 10.21 -29.96
C LYS A 353 20.87 10.06 -28.44
N LEU A 354 20.01 10.74 -27.69
CA LEU A 354 19.97 10.66 -26.24
C LEU A 354 19.56 9.26 -25.76
N MET A 355 18.54 8.64 -26.38
CA MET A 355 18.12 7.27 -26.05
C MET A 355 19.19 6.24 -26.39
N LEU A 356 19.92 6.42 -27.50
CA LEU A 356 21.04 5.56 -27.86
C LEU A 356 22.12 5.61 -26.76
N ALA A 357 22.57 6.81 -26.39
CA ALA A 357 23.54 7.00 -25.32
C ALA A 357 23.04 6.45 -23.97
N TYR A 358 21.77 6.69 -23.64
CA TYR A 358 21.14 6.21 -22.41
C TYR A 358 21.07 4.68 -22.34
N ASN A 359 20.65 4.01 -23.42
CA ASN A 359 20.58 2.54 -23.44
C ASN A 359 21.98 1.91 -23.34
N VAL A 360 22.99 2.49 -24.00
CA VAL A 360 24.40 2.04 -23.85
C VAL A 360 24.86 2.23 -22.40
N PHE A 361 24.61 3.40 -21.81
CA PHE A 361 24.91 3.67 -20.41
C PHE A 361 24.27 2.63 -19.47
N GLN A 362 22.99 2.30 -19.67
CA GLN A 362 22.27 1.31 -18.87
C GLN A 362 22.89 -0.09 -18.98
N VAL A 363 23.29 -0.53 -20.17
CA VAL A 363 23.96 -1.84 -20.34
C VAL A 363 25.31 -1.86 -19.63
N VAL A 364 26.11 -0.80 -19.77
CA VAL A 364 27.45 -0.70 -19.15
C VAL A 364 27.34 -0.65 -17.62
N VAL A 365 26.44 0.15 -17.06
CA VAL A 365 26.31 0.28 -15.61
C VAL A 365 25.79 -1.02 -14.96
N CYS A 366 24.88 -1.75 -15.62
CA CYS A 366 24.45 -3.07 -15.16
C CYS A 366 25.61 -4.09 -15.19
N TYR A 367 26.47 -4.05 -16.21
CA TYR A 367 27.68 -4.89 -16.24
C TYR A 367 28.65 -4.54 -15.11
N CYS A 368 28.94 -3.25 -14.90
CA CYS A 368 29.80 -2.79 -13.81
C CYS A 368 29.27 -3.22 -12.43
N LEU A 369 27.96 -3.17 -12.25
CA LEU A 369 27.31 -3.58 -11.01
C LEU A 369 27.43 -5.09 -10.75
N ILE A 370 27.24 -5.92 -11.77
CA ILE A 370 27.46 -7.38 -11.67
C ILE A 370 28.94 -7.66 -11.36
N ARG A 371 29.85 -7.01 -12.10
CA ARG A 371 31.30 -7.15 -11.91
C ARG A 371 31.72 -6.78 -10.48
N GLN A 372 31.13 -5.74 -9.91
CA GLN A 372 31.40 -5.31 -8.53
C GLN A 372 31.02 -6.40 -7.54
N LEU A 373 29.80 -6.95 -7.62
CA LEU A 373 29.36 -8.02 -6.72
C LEU A 373 30.23 -9.29 -6.87
N VAL A 374 30.51 -9.71 -8.10
CA VAL A 374 31.31 -10.93 -8.37
C VAL A 374 32.75 -10.77 -7.87
N ARG A 375 33.37 -9.61 -8.07
CA ARG A 375 34.75 -9.32 -7.60
C ARG A 375 34.88 -9.42 -6.08
N HIS A 376 33.81 -9.11 -5.35
CA HIS A 376 33.80 -9.08 -3.88
C HIS A 376 33.23 -10.35 -3.25
N GLY A 377 33.07 -11.43 -4.01
CA GLY A 377 32.73 -12.76 -3.48
C GLY A 377 31.28 -13.20 -3.68
N TRP A 378 30.49 -12.48 -4.48
CA TRP A 378 29.17 -12.99 -4.87
C TRP A 378 29.30 -14.30 -5.65
N THR A 379 28.54 -15.30 -5.24
CA THR A 379 28.45 -16.60 -5.93
C THR A 379 26.99 -17.04 -6.04
N PHE A 380 26.73 -18.07 -6.85
CA PHE A 380 25.37 -18.62 -7.01
C PHE A 380 24.76 -19.15 -5.70
N ARG A 381 25.57 -19.36 -4.65
CA ARG A 381 25.10 -19.75 -3.31
C ARG A 381 24.09 -18.74 -2.75
N TYR A 382 24.26 -17.45 -3.03
CA TYR A 382 23.35 -16.37 -2.62
C TYR A 382 21.88 -16.56 -3.09
N LEU A 383 21.62 -17.46 -4.06
CA LEU A 383 20.25 -17.85 -4.42
C LEU A 383 19.57 -18.68 -3.32
N TYR A 384 20.28 -19.60 -2.66
CA TYR A 384 19.67 -20.65 -1.82
C TYR A 384 20.27 -20.82 -0.43
N THR A 385 21.49 -20.35 -0.17
CA THR A 385 22.08 -20.30 1.17
C THR A 385 21.72 -18.98 1.87
N CYS A 386 21.56 -19.05 3.19
CA CYS A 386 21.29 -17.87 4.01
C CYS A 386 22.57 -17.06 4.22
N GLU A 387 22.92 -16.23 3.25
CA GLU A 387 24.01 -15.27 3.37
C GLU A 387 23.48 -14.00 4.07
N LEU A 388 23.98 -13.75 5.28
CA LEU A 388 23.64 -12.55 6.05
C LEU A 388 24.44 -11.34 5.57
N VAL A 389 24.05 -10.16 6.05
CA VAL A 389 24.82 -8.94 5.81
C VAL A 389 26.10 -8.99 6.63
N ASP A 390 27.24 -8.67 6.01
CA ASP A 390 28.46 -8.32 6.71
C ASP A 390 28.51 -6.81 6.94
N TYR A 391 28.40 -6.39 8.20
CA TYR A 391 28.48 -4.99 8.62
C TYR A 391 29.91 -4.52 8.91
N SER A 392 30.92 -5.36 8.70
CA SER A 392 32.33 -4.99 8.88
C SER A 392 32.82 -3.97 7.84
N THR A 393 33.97 -3.37 8.08
CA THR A 393 34.65 -2.49 7.13
C THR A 393 35.61 -3.26 6.21
N SER A 394 35.42 -4.58 6.06
CA SER A 394 36.22 -5.40 5.17
C SER A 394 36.08 -4.93 3.72
N ARG A 395 37.12 -5.16 2.91
CA ARG A 395 37.14 -4.77 1.49
C ARG A 395 35.92 -5.33 0.73
N ASP A 396 35.52 -6.54 1.07
CA ASP A 396 34.42 -7.23 0.41
C ASP A 396 33.06 -6.74 0.89
N ALA A 397 32.87 -6.53 2.20
CA ALA A 397 31.65 -5.94 2.74
C ALA A 397 31.38 -4.53 2.18
N ILE A 398 32.42 -3.69 2.11
CA ILE A 398 32.33 -2.36 1.47
C ILE A 398 32.06 -2.49 -0.04
N GLY A 399 32.63 -3.51 -0.68
CA GLY A 399 32.37 -3.81 -2.09
C GLY A 399 30.90 -4.11 -2.38
N PHE A 400 30.25 -4.90 -1.52
CA PHE A 400 28.81 -5.18 -1.56
C PHE A 400 27.96 -3.92 -1.29
N LEU A 401 28.38 -3.10 -0.32
CA LEU A 401 27.71 -1.84 0.01
C LEU A 401 27.71 -0.87 -1.19
N HIS A 402 28.87 -0.70 -1.83
CA HIS A 402 28.99 0.13 -3.02
C HIS A 402 28.17 -0.42 -4.20
N ALA A 403 28.03 -1.74 -4.33
CA ALA A 403 27.13 -2.31 -5.32
C ALA A 403 25.65 -2.02 -5.02
N ALA A 404 25.24 -2.06 -3.74
CA ALA A 404 23.90 -1.68 -3.31
C ALA A 404 23.62 -0.19 -3.59
N TYR A 405 24.59 0.68 -3.32
CA TYR A 405 24.50 2.10 -3.65
C TYR A 405 24.43 2.34 -5.17
N LEU A 406 25.30 1.69 -5.94
CA LEU A 406 25.27 1.77 -7.40
C LEU A 406 23.92 1.29 -7.95
N ASN A 407 23.32 0.23 -7.38
CA ASN A 407 21.97 -0.21 -7.75
C ASN A 407 20.94 0.92 -7.53
N TYR A 408 21.00 1.60 -6.39
CA TYR A 408 20.13 2.75 -6.12
C TYR A 408 20.32 3.88 -7.16
N CYS A 409 21.57 4.21 -7.51
CA CYS A 409 21.85 5.18 -8.57
C CYS A 409 21.27 4.75 -9.92
N VAL A 410 21.40 3.47 -10.28
CA VAL A 410 20.81 2.92 -11.51
C VAL A 410 19.29 3.04 -11.49
N LYS A 411 18.62 2.69 -10.38
CA LYS A 411 17.15 2.86 -10.25
C LYS A 411 16.72 4.32 -10.31
N THR A 412 17.56 5.24 -9.86
CA THR A 412 17.35 6.68 -10.03
C THR A 412 17.42 7.07 -11.50
N ALA A 413 18.44 6.61 -12.23
CA ALA A 413 18.59 6.86 -13.66
C ALA A 413 17.43 6.27 -14.47
N GLU A 414 16.91 5.11 -14.08
CA GLU A 414 15.75 4.46 -14.71
C GLU A 414 14.48 5.33 -14.68
N LEU A 415 14.31 6.23 -13.69
CA LEU A 415 13.19 7.18 -13.66
C LEU A 415 13.21 8.17 -14.84
N VAL A 416 14.40 8.45 -15.39
CA VAL A 416 14.57 9.34 -16.56
C VAL A 416 13.91 8.73 -17.80
N GLU A 417 13.80 7.41 -17.90
CA GLU A 417 13.15 6.75 -19.03
C GLU A 417 11.69 7.20 -19.21
N THR A 418 10.95 7.31 -18.11
CA THR A 418 9.57 7.80 -18.14
C THR A 418 9.48 9.26 -18.57
N VAL A 419 10.48 10.08 -18.22
CA VAL A 419 10.61 11.48 -18.67
C VAL A 419 10.83 11.52 -20.18
N LEU A 420 11.72 10.67 -20.72
CA LEU A 420 11.95 10.56 -22.17
C LEU A 420 10.68 10.14 -22.92
N PHE A 421 9.90 9.19 -22.38
CA PHE A 421 8.61 8.80 -22.97
C PHE A 421 7.60 9.95 -22.97
N ALA A 422 7.56 10.74 -21.89
CA ALA A 422 6.66 11.90 -21.78
C ALA A 422 7.02 12.99 -22.81
N LEU A 423 8.31 13.29 -22.99
CA LEU A 423 8.82 14.26 -23.98
C LEU A 423 8.60 13.81 -25.43
N ARG A 424 8.55 12.51 -25.69
CA ARG A 424 8.25 11.94 -27.01
C ARG A 424 6.75 11.75 -27.28
N LYS A 425 5.88 12.21 -26.37
CA LYS A 425 4.42 11.95 -26.40
C LYS A 425 4.07 10.45 -26.54
N LYS A 426 4.94 9.54 -26.08
CA LYS A 426 4.71 8.08 -26.11
C LYS A 426 3.98 7.62 -24.84
N ARG A 427 2.80 8.19 -24.61
CA ARG A 427 2.01 7.96 -23.38
C ARG A 427 1.58 6.51 -23.19
N SER A 428 1.42 5.75 -24.28
CA SER A 428 1.21 4.30 -24.26
C SER A 428 2.28 3.53 -23.48
N GLN A 429 3.52 4.03 -23.49
CA GLN A 429 4.63 3.39 -22.78
C GLN A 429 4.62 3.68 -21.27
N ILE A 430 3.96 4.77 -20.83
CA ILE A 430 3.82 5.15 -19.41
C ILE A 430 2.61 4.42 -18.80
N SER A 431 2.72 3.09 -18.76
CA SER A 431 1.68 2.24 -18.17
C SER A 431 1.73 2.25 -16.65
N PHE A 432 0.65 1.78 -16.00
CA PHE A 432 0.65 1.58 -14.55
C PHE A 432 1.73 0.57 -14.13
N LEU A 433 1.96 -0.48 -14.92
CA LEU A 433 3.05 -1.46 -14.70
C LEU A 433 4.41 -0.76 -14.64
N HIS A 434 4.69 0.08 -15.63
CA HIS A 434 5.94 0.84 -15.72
C HIS A 434 6.14 1.71 -14.48
N VAL A 435 5.18 2.58 -14.17
CA VAL A 435 5.29 3.54 -13.07
C VAL A 435 5.34 2.84 -11.71
N TYR A 436 4.51 1.81 -11.49
CA TYR A 436 4.50 1.01 -10.27
C TYR A 436 5.86 0.36 -10.05
N HIS A 437 6.39 -0.31 -11.08
CA HIS A 437 7.70 -0.96 -10.98
C HIS A 437 8.79 0.05 -10.63
N HIS A 438 8.95 1.14 -11.40
CA HIS A 438 10.03 2.11 -11.20
C HIS A 438 9.97 2.85 -9.86
N VAL A 439 8.77 3.16 -9.35
CA VAL A 439 8.62 3.83 -8.04
C VAL A 439 9.01 2.88 -6.90
N PHE A 440 8.51 1.64 -6.93
CA PHE A 440 8.79 0.69 -5.86
C PHE A 440 10.22 0.14 -5.92
N THR A 441 10.79 -0.13 -7.09
CA THR A 441 12.21 -0.53 -7.17
C THR A 441 13.14 0.55 -6.68
N TYR A 442 12.84 1.82 -6.97
CA TYR A 442 13.59 2.96 -6.48
C TYR A 442 13.58 3.05 -4.94
N LEU A 443 12.39 2.97 -4.33
CA LEU A 443 12.25 3.01 -2.87
C LEU A 443 12.91 1.81 -2.19
N LEU A 444 12.71 0.60 -2.73
CA LEU A 444 13.32 -0.62 -2.20
C LEU A 444 14.83 -0.60 -2.36
N ALA A 445 15.37 -0.06 -3.46
CA ALA A 445 16.81 0.09 -3.64
C ALA A 445 17.42 1.10 -2.66
N TRP A 446 16.70 2.19 -2.33
CA TRP A 446 17.15 3.13 -1.31
C TRP A 446 17.19 2.49 0.08
N ILE A 447 16.12 1.79 0.49
CA ILE A 447 16.06 1.07 1.77
C ILE A 447 17.18 0.03 1.83
N PHE A 448 17.36 -0.74 0.76
CA PHE A 448 18.41 -1.75 0.69
C PHE A 448 19.81 -1.14 0.81
N ALA A 449 20.10 -0.06 0.10
CA ALA A 449 21.40 0.62 0.17
C ALA A 449 21.65 1.28 1.53
N LYS A 450 20.63 1.83 2.19
CA LYS A 450 20.74 2.55 3.47
C LYS A 450 20.85 1.64 4.70
N TYR A 451 20.14 0.51 4.71
CA TYR A 451 19.98 -0.32 5.91
C TYR A 451 20.61 -1.71 5.79
N VAL A 452 20.77 -2.24 4.57
CA VAL A 452 21.14 -3.64 4.36
C VAL A 452 22.52 -3.77 3.72
N GLY A 453 22.78 -3.13 2.60
CA GLY A 453 24.12 -3.09 1.98
C GLY A 453 24.72 -4.43 1.53
N GLY A 454 23.99 -5.55 1.63
CA GLY A 454 24.50 -6.90 1.38
C GLY A 454 23.42 -7.98 1.60
N SER A 455 23.80 -9.23 1.87
CA SER A 455 22.95 -10.43 2.04
C SER A 455 22.57 -11.20 0.76
N MET A 456 21.93 -12.36 0.95
CA MET A 456 21.32 -13.19 -0.10
C MET A 456 20.38 -12.42 -1.03
N LEU A 457 19.77 -11.32 -0.56
CA LEU A 457 18.87 -10.47 -1.37
C LEU A 457 19.60 -9.77 -2.54
N THR A 458 20.94 -9.72 -2.52
CA THR A 458 21.73 -9.26 -3.68
C THR A 458 21.57 -10.15 -4.92
N TYR A 459 21.05 -11.38 -4.77
CA TYR A 459 20.61 -12.21 -5.90
C TYR A 459 19.65 -11.44 -6.84
N THR A 460 18.70 -10.70 -6.26
CA THR A 460 17.77 -9.84 -7.00
C THR A 460 18.52 -8.84 -7.87
N ILE A 461 19.57 -8.22 -7.32
CA ILE A 461 20.33 -7.17 -8.01
C ILE A 461 21.04 -7.77 -9.24
N ILE A 462 21.70 -8.93 -9.09
CA ILE A 462 22.39 -9.60 -10.21
C ILE A 462 21.40 -10.02 -11.29
N VAL A 463 20.35 -10.77 -10.92
CA VAL A 463 19.42 -11.31 -11.92
C VAL A 463 18.65 -10.18 -12.61
N ASN A 464 18.34 -9.09 -11.89
CA ASN A 464 17.75 -7.90 -12.50
C ASN A 464 18.71 -7.21 -13.47
N SER A 465 19.97 -7.05 -13.09
CA SER A 465 20.98 -6.40 -13.95
C SER A 465 21.23 -7.22 -15.21
N LEU A 466 21.26 -8.55 -15.12
CA LEU A 466 21.39 -9.44 -16.28
C LEU A 466 20.21 -9.26 -17.26
N VAL A 467 18.98 -9.25 -16.76
CA VAL A 467 17.80 -9.04 -17.64
C VAL A 467 17.73 -7.61 -18.15
N HIS A 468 18.12 -6.61 -17.37
CA HIS A 468 18.20 -5.21 -17.81
C HIS A 468 19.23 -5.03 -18.92
N MET A 469 20.39 -5.71 -18.86
CA MET A 469 21.33 -5.72 -19.99
C MET A 469 20.68 -6.26 -21.26
N CYS A 470 19.92 -7.36 -21.18
CA CYS A 470 19.20 -7.90 -22.35
C CYS A 470 18.11 -6.95 -22.86
N MET A 471 17.34 -6.34 -21.95
CA MET A 471 16.22 -5.46 -22.27
C MET A 471 16.68 -4.11 -22.86
N TYR A 472 17.70 -3.47 -22.29
CA TYR A 472 18.28 -2.25 -22.82
C TYR A 472 19.07 -2.48 -24.11
N SER A 473 19.70 -3.65 -24.28
CA SER A 473 20.29 -4.04 -25.57
C SER A 473 19.20 -4.17 -26.64
N TYR A 474 18.05 -4.76 -26.32
CA TYR A 474 16.91 -4.80 -27.23
C TYR A 474 16.40 -3.39 -27.57
N TYR A 475 16.30 -2.48 -26.60
CA TYR A 475 15.90 -1.10 -26.86
C TYR A 475 16.92 -0.31 -27.67
N LEU A 476 18.22 -0.57 -27.48
CA LEU A 476 19.28 0.00 -28.30
C LEU A 476 19.10 -0.42 -29.77
N LEU A 477 18.93 -1.71 -30.02
CA LEU A 477 18.70 -2.25 -31.38
C LEU A 477 17.40 -1.70 -32.00
N ALA A 478 16.35 -1.46 -31.19
CA ALA A 478 15.11 -0.87 -31.65
C ALA A 478 15.22 0.60 -32.10
N VAL A 479 16.26 1.32 -31.68
CA VAL A 479 16.54 2.70 -32.14
C VAL A 479 17.23 2.73 -33.51
N ILE A 480 17.99 1.67 -33.86
CA ILE A 480 18.77 1.54 -35.11
C ILE A 480 18.30 0.35 -35.97
N PRO A 481 17.03 0.29 -36.39
CA PRO A 481 16.46 -0.89 -37.05
C PRO A 481 17.15 -1.24 -38.38
N ASN A 482 17.74 -0.27 -39.08
CA ASN A 482 18.37 -0.44 -40.39
C ASN A 482 19.67 -1.28 -40.34
N TYR A 483 20.26 -1.47 -39.16
CA TYR A 483 21.51 -2.23 -38.98
C TYR A 483 21.26 -3.63 -38.39
N VAL A 484 20.01 -4.02 -38.14
CA VAL A 484 19.67 -5.29 -37.48
C VAL A 484 19.22 -6.31 -38.55
N PRO A 485 19.94 -7.43 -38.75
CA PRO A 485 19.64 -8.39 -39.82
C PRO A 485 18.43 -9.30 -39.53
N PHE A 486 17.79 -9.18 -38.36
CA PHE A 486 16.70 -10.04 -37.91
C PHE A 486 15.50 -9.28 -37.35
N SER A 487 14.33 -9.94 -37.33
CA SER A 487 13.09 -9.33 -36.86
C SER A 487 13.04 -9.20 -35.33
N LEU A 488 13.24 -7.98 -34.82
CA LEU A 488 13.12 -7.63 -33.39
C LEU A 488 11.76 -8.02 -32.77
N ASN A 489 10.69 -8.02 -33.57
CA ASN A 489 9.34 -8.38 -33.10
C ASN A 489 9.25 -9.82 -32.58
N LYS A 490 10.03 -10.76 -33.14
CA LYS A 490 10.07 -12.15 -32.64
C LYS A 490 10.79 -12.23 -31.28
N LEU A 491 11.83 -11.42 -31.09
CA LEU A 491 12.64 -11.38 -29.87
C LEU A 491 11.88 -10.81 -28.67
N LYS A 492 10.95 -9.87 -28.90
CA LYS A 492 10.16 -9.20 -27.85
C LYS A 492 9.47 -10.19 -26.88
N ARG A 493 8.94 -11.31 -27.39
CA ARG A 493 8.30 -12.36 -26.57
C ARG A 493 9.29 -13.04 -25.62
N TYR A 494 10.49 -13.33 -26.10
CA TYR A 494 11.53 -13.98 -25.31
C TYR A 494 12.08 -13.05 -24.23
N ILE A 495 12.25 -11.75 -24.53
CA ILE A 495 12.62 -10.76 -23.51
C ILE A 495 11.58 -10.71 -22.38
N THR A 496 10.28 -10.67 -22.72
CA THR A 496 9.22 -10.70 -21.70
C THR A 496 9.19 -12.02 -20.91
N ALA A 497 9.48 -13.15 -21.56
CA ALA A 497 9.60 -14.43 -20.86
C ALA A 497 10.80 -14.46 -19.90
N LEU A 498 11.95 -13.91 -20.30
CA LEU A 498 13.13 -13.77 -19.43
C LEU A 498 12.83 -12.92 -18.19
N GLN A 499 12.09 -11.81 -18.36
CA GLN A 499 11.63 -10.98 -17.23
C GLN A 499 10.74 -11.78 -16.27
N ILE A 500 9.82 -12.61 -16.77
CA ILE A 500 8.97 -13.45 -15.90
C ILE A 500 9.81 -14.51 -15.17
N ILE A 501 10.73 -15.18 -15.87
CA ILE A 501 11.63 -16.19 -15.28
C ILE A 501 12.47 -15.56 -14.17
N GLN A 502 13.03 -14.37 -14.41
CA GLN A 502 13.76 -13.60 -13.41
C GLN A 502 12.89 -13.37 -12.16
N LEU A 503 11.68 -12.84 -12.32
CA LEU A 503 10.81 -12.54 -11.18
C LEU A 503 10.42 -13.79 -10.38
N VAL A 504 10.15 -14.92 -11.06
CA VAL A 504 9.89 -16.21 -10.39
C VAL A 504 11.13 -16.71 -9.64
N SER A 505 12.32 -16.56 -10.21
CA SER A 505 13.56 -16.96 -9.54
C SER A 505 13.85 -16.13 -8.29
N ILE A 506 13.49 -14.84 -8.29
CA ILE A 506 13.58 -13.98 -7.10
C ILE A 506 12.60 -14.44 -6.03
N LEU A 507 11.38 -14.84 -6.41
CA LEU A 507 10.43 -15.41 -5.44
C LEU A 507 10.98 -16.68 -4.78
N VAL A 508 11.67 -17.53 -5.54
CA VAL A 508 12.37 -18.71 -5.00
C VAL A 508 13.46 -18.31 -4.00
N ASN A 509 14.26 -17.29 -4.30
CA ASN A 509 15.25 -16.74 -3.35
C ASN A 509 14.59 -16.28 -2.03
N ILE A 510 13.47 -15.55 -2.12
CA ILE A 510 12.70 -15.11 -0.94
C ILE A 510 12.19 -16.31 -0.14
N MET A 511 11.69 -17.37 -0.80
CA MET A 511 11.26 -18.59 -0.10
C MET A 511 12.39 -19.25 0.67
N PHE A 512 13.62 -19.27 0.12
CA PHE A 512 14.80 -19.73 0.86
C PHE A 512 15.15 -18.81 2.04
N ALA A 513 14.96 -17.49 1.89
CA ALA A 513 15.17 -16.51 2.97
C ALA A 513 14.19 -16.67 4.13
N MET A 514 12.99 -17.20 3.86
CA MET A 514 11.92 -17.40 4.85
C MET A 514 12.09 -18.67 5.70
N ARG A 515 13.13 -19.48 5.46
CA ARG A 515 13.41 -20.67 6.26
C ARG A 515 13.69 -20.28 7.72
N SER A 516 13.25 -21.12 8.66
CA SER A 516 13.47 -20.91 10.10
C SER A 516 14.95 -20.84 10.48
N SER A 517 15.82 -21.47 9.69
CA SER A 517 17.28 -21.45 9.87
C SER A 517 17.96 -20.17 9.35
N CYS A 518 17.21 -19.23 8.75
CA CYS A 518 17.76 -18.01 8.19
C CYS A 518 17.44 -16.78 9.06
N ALA A 519 18.47 -16.09 9.53
CA ALA A 519 18.37 -14.97 10.46
C ALA A 519 18.21 -13.59 9.77
N ILE A 520 17.73 -13.56 8.53
CA ILE A 520 17.46 -12.29 7.84
C ILE A 520 16.28 -11.58 8.51
N PRO A 521 16.37 -10.27 8.76
CA PRO A 521 15.28 -9.55 9.39
C PRO A 521 14.00 -9.67 8.57
N ARG A 522 12.95 -10.25 9.18
CA ARG A 522 11.68 -10.55 8.51
C ARG A 522 10.98 -9.31 7.97
N THR A 523 11.26 -8.14 8.55
CA THR A 523 10.75 -6.84 8.10
C THR A 523 11.08 -6.57 6.62
N HIS A 524 12.31 -6.84 6.17
CA HIS A 524 12.72 -6.66 4.78
C HIS A 524 11.99 -7.62 3.84
N ILE A 525 11.81 -8.87 4.26
CA ILE A 525 11.10 -9.90 3.49
C ILE A 525 9.61 -9.54 3.37
N LEU A 526 8.99 -9.10 4.47
CA LEU A 526 7.58 -8.69 4.51
C LEU A 526 7.30 -7.43 3.69
N LEU A 527 8.28 -6.54 3.54
CA LEU A 527 8.18 -5.39 2.64
C LEU A 527 8.33 -5.80 1.17
N TYR A 528 9.25 -6.72 0.87
CA TYR A 528 9.63 -7.08 -0.50
C TYR A 528 8.70 -8.11 -1.15
N ALA A 529 8.24 -9.12 -0.40
CA ALA A 529 7.44 -10.22 -0.95
C ALA A 529 6.09 -9.78 -1.56
N PRO A 530 5.30 -8.88 -0.94
CA PRO A 530 4.05 -8.42 -1.53
C PRO A 530 4.25 -7.71 -2.87
N TYR A 531 5.29 -6.87 -2.97
CA TYR A 531 5.69 -6.20 -4.20
C TYR A 531 6.00 -7.20 -5.32
N MET A 532 6.77 -8.26 -5.01
CA MET A 532 7.15 -9.27 -6.00
C MET A 532 5.97 -10.06 -6.54
N VAL A 533 5.02 -10.44 -5.68
CA VAL A 533 3.79 -11.12 -6.10
C VAL A 533 2.96 -10.23 -7.04
N VAL A 534 2.81 -8.94 -6.69
CA VAL A 534 2.09 -7.97 -7.53
C VAL A 534 2.80 -7.84 -8.89
N LEU A 535 4.12 -7.65 -8.90
CA LEU A 535 4.87 -7.45 -10.14
C LEU A 535 4.78 -8.67 -11.08
N ILE A 536 4.94 -9.89 -10.55
CA ILE A 536 4.78 -11.14 -11.32
C ILE A 536 3.39 -11.21 -11.95
N SER A 537 2.34 -10.93 -11.16
CA SER A 537 0.96 -10.99 -11.65
C SER A 537 0.72 -10.01 -12.82
N MET A 538 1.31 -8.82 -12.76
CA MET A 538 1.17 -7.81 -13.80
C MET A 538 1.94 -8.18 -15.07
N PHE A 539 3.12 -8.77 -14.94
CA PHE A 539 3.89 -9.28 -16.08
C PHE A 539 3.22 -10.48 -16.76
N ILE A 540 2.65 -11.43 -15.99
CA ILE A 540 1.87 -12.55 -16.55
C ILE A 540 0.64 -12.03 -17.29
N ASN A 541 -0.10 -11.09 -16.70
CA ASN A 541 -1.27 -10.47 -17.34
C ASN A 541 -0.88 -9.73 -18.63
N PHE A 542 0.23 -9.00 -18.62
CA PHE A 542 0.78 -8.35 -19.81
C PHE A 542 1.16 -9.36 -20.89
N TYR A 543 1.83 -10.46 -20.52
CA TYR A 543 2.24 -11.51 -21.44
C TYR A 543 1.04 -12.20 -22.08
N MET A 544 0.05 -12.59 -21.28
CA MET A 544 -1.18 -13.23 -21.76
C MET A 544 -1.93 -12.30 -22.72
N LYS A 545 -2.13 -11.03 -22.37
CA LYS A 545 -2.84 -10.06 -23.24
C LYS A 545 -2.11 -9.75 -24.54
N THR A 546 -0.77 -9.70 -24.50
CA THR A 546 0.05 -9.28 -25.65
C THR A 546 0.36 -10.44 -26.59
N TYR A 547 0.54 -11.66 -26.07
CA TYR A 547 1.08 -12.78 -26.85
C TYR A 547 0.19 -14.03 -26.96
N SER A 548 -0.87 -14.18 -26.14
CA SER A 548 -1.80 -15.30 -26.31
C SER A 548 -2.68 -15.11 -27.54
N GLY A 549 -2.99 -16.20 -28.25
CA GLY A 549 -3.57 -16.19 -29.61
C GLY A 549 -4.98 -15.60 -29.76
N ILE A 550 -5.66 -15.29 -28.65
CA ILE A 550 -7.04 -14.76 -28.64
C ILE A 550 -7.12 -13.40 -29.36
N THR A 551 -6.09 -12.56 -29.23
CA THR A 551 -6.03 -11.24 -29.89
C THR A 551 -5.71 -11.34 -31.39
N ARG A 552 -5.03 -12.43 -31.81
CA ARG A 552 -4.65 -12.68 -33.21
C ARG A 552 -5.83 -13.18 -34.05
N ALA A 553 -6.80 -13.86 -33.44
CA ALA A 553 -8.06 -14.27 -34.08
C ALA A 553 -9.05 -13.11 -34.32
N LEU A 554 -8.89 -11.98 -33.62
CA LEU A 554 -9.82 -10.85 -33.68
C LEU A 554 -9.37 -9.70 -34.60
N ASN A 555 -8.20 -9.77 -35.23
CA ASN A 555 -7.65 -8.70 -36.10
C ASN A 555 -7.63 -7.31 -35.44
N VAL A 556 -7.43 -7.26 -34.12
CA VAL A 556 -7.38 -5.99 -33.37
C VAL A 556 -5.93 -5.61 -33.11
N CYS A 557 -5.50 -4.46 -33.66
CA CYS A 557 -4.32 -3.76 -33.16
C CYS A 557 -4.72 -2.92 -31.94
N TYR A 558 -4.06 -3.15 -30.81
CA TYR A 558 -4.22 -2.33 -29.62
C TYR A 558 -3.20 -1.18 -29.63
N THR A 559 -3.71 0.04 -29.67
CA THR A 559 -3.06 1.22 -29.11
C THR A 559 -3.76 1.56 -27.80
N ASP A 560 -3.06 2.13 -26.81
CA ASP A 560 -3.58 2.45 -25.46
C ASP A 560 -4.70 3.53 -25.42
N GLY A 561 -5.42 3.74 -26.53
CA GLY A 561 -6.64 4.51 -26.66
C GLY A 561 -7.90 3.67 -26.98
N GLY A 562 -7.83 2.33 -26.88
CA GLY A 562 -8.96 1.43 -27.13
C GLY A 562 -8.88 0.65 -28.44
N VAL A 563 -9.90 -0.20 -28.67
CA VAL A 563 -10.03 -1.08 -29.83
C VAL A 563 -10.35 -0.25 -31.07
N VAL A 564 -9.39 -0.11 -31.98
CA VAL A 564 -9.70 0.32 -33.35
C VAL A 564 -9.93 -0.95 -34.17
N LYS A 565 -11.19 -1.20 -34.56
CA LYS A 565 -11.47 -2.15 -35.64
C LYS A 565 -10.76 -1.61 -36.89
N LYS A 566 -9.89 -2.41 -37.52
CA LYS A 566 -9.55 -2.19 -38.93
C LYS A 566 -10.85 -2.33 -39.72
N VAL A 567 -11.44 -1.20 -40.11
CA VAL A 567 -12.37 -1.21 -41.23
C VAL A 567 -11.51 -1.45 -42.47
N LYS A 568 -11.90 -2.45 -43.27
CA LYS A 568 -11.26 -2.74 -44.56
C LYS A 568 -11.49 -1.59 -45.52
#